data_AF-A0A9D4W0C6-F1
#
_entry.id   AF-A0A9D4W0C6-F1
#
_cell.length_a   1.000
_cell.length_b   1.000
_cell.length_c   1.000
_cell.angle_alpha   90.00
_cell.angle_beta   90.00
_cell.angle_gamma   90.00
#
_symmetry.space_group_name_H-M   'P 1'
#
loop_
_entity.id
_entity.type
_entity.pdbx_description
1 polymer ?
#
loop_
_entity_poly.entity_id
_entity_poly.type
_entity_poly.pdbx_seq_one_letter_code
_entity_poly.pdbx_strand_id
1 'polypeptide(L)'
;MKDRRRKKRYPKQFLDERRQDTDSYPEYMRRFDESISLGRDRSVDNRWVVPYNPWLLLKYDCHINVEICISIKNNKYLYKYVYKGPDRMAMEVHKGSYMDEVQQYVDARCICAPEALWKIFRFTFYRLYPLIERLQIHLPNHHQVRFYDHQRIKDVLNNERNSKTMLTQFFALNIRDPQARNCPTSWEYLLINDGTTFNTLKKSVENSGFLETNHNIRDCLVEATGLRMPYALQRLD
;
A
#
# COMPACT_ATOMS: atom_id res chain seq x y z
N MET A 1 -19.53 7.42 -24.20
CA MET A 1 -18.66 7.94 -25.29
C MET A 1 -18.14 9.31 -24.88
N LYS A 2 -16.87 9.62 -25.12
CA LYS A 2 -16.33 10.99 -25.08
C LYS A 2 -15.49 11.10 -26.37
N ASP A 3 -15.79 12.05 -27.24
CA ASP A 3 -15.07 12.35 -28.50
C ASP A 3 -15.04 11.27 -29.59
N ARG A 4 -16.13 10.52 -29.79
CA ARG A 4 -16.27 9.44 -30.81
C ARG A 4 -15.20 8.33 -30.77
N ARG A 5 -14.20 8.39 -29.91
CA ARG A 5 -13.23 7.32 -29.63
C ARG A 5 -13.76 6.39 -28.54
N ARG A 6 -13.73 5.09 -28.80
CA ARG A 6 -14.21 4.06 -27.87
C ARG A 6 -13.23 3.93 -26.69
N LYS A 7 -13.58 4.49 -25.53
CA LYS A 7 -12.73 4.52 -24.31
C LYS A 7 -12.09 3.18 -23.92
N LYS A 8 -12.78 2.05 -24.16
CA LYS A 8 -12.34 0.70 -23.76
C LYS A 8 -11.94 -0.20 -24.95
N ARG A 9 -11.88 0.34 -26.17
CA ARG A 9 -11.49 -0.38 -27.40
C ARG A 9 -12.28 -1.69 -27.64
N TYR A 10 -13.57 -1.69 -27.33
CA TYR A 10 -14.48 -2.79 -27.68
C TYR A 10 -15.21 -2.47 -29.00
N PRO A 11 -15.48 -3.46 -29.87
CA PRO A 11 -15.15 -4.88 -29.74
C PRO A 11 -13.66 -5.15 -29.88
N LYS A 12 -13.17 -6.17 -29.17
CA LYS A 12 -11.79 -6.69 -29.30
C LYS A 12 -11.68 -7.62 -30.51
N GLN A 13 -10.48 -7.93 -30.96
CA GLN A 13 -10.29 -8.91 -32.03
C GLN A 13 -10.43 -10.33 -31.46
N PHE A 14 -10.89 -11.27 -32.29
CA PHE A 14 -10.79 -12.69 -31.95
C PHE A 14 -9.33 -13.10 -31.96
N LEU A 15 -8.97 -13.99 -31.03
CA LEU A 15 -7.62 -14.50 -30.83
C LEU A 15 -7.76 -15.96 -30.42
N ASP A 16 -7.13 -16.86 -31.15
CA ASP A 16 -7.16 -18.30 -30.86
C ASP A 16 -6.28 -18.68 -29.66
N GLU A 17 -5.33 -17.82 -29.31
CA GLU A 17 -4.42 -18.02 -28.18
C GLU A 17 -4.16 -16.69 -27.46
N ARG A 18 -3.80 -16.78 -26.18
CA ARG A 18 -3.38 -15.61 -25.39
C ARG A 18 -2.00 -15.16 -25.82
N ARG A 19 -1.85 -13.86 -26.05
CA ARG A 19 -0.57 -13.23 -26.38
C ARG A 19 -0.14 -12.29 -25.27
N GLN A 20 1.10 -12.46 -24.82
CA GLN A 20 1.75 -11.55 -23.89
C GLN A 20 2.91 -10.88 -24.62
N ASP A 21 2.79 -9.57 -24.84
CA ASP A 21 3.88 -8.75 -25.37
C ASP A 21 4.74 -8.23 -24.20
N THR A 22 5.98 -7.86 -24.51
CA THR A 22 7.02 -7.49 -23.54
C THR A 22 6.61 -6.32 -22.65
N ASP A 23 5.69 -5.46 -23.13
CA ASP A 23 5.40 -4.20 -22.46
C ASP A 23 3.95 -3.70 -22.56
N SER A 24 3.00 -4.56 -22.92
CA SER A 24 1.58 -4.23 -23.07
C SER A 24 0.66 -5.09 -22.18
N TYR A 25 -0.62 -4.72 -22.08
CA TYR A 25 -1.61 -5.55 -21.39
C TYR A 25 -1.77 -6.89 -22.14
N PRO A 26 -1.94 -8.01 -21.42
CA PRO A 26 -2.12 -9.30 -22.07
C PRO A 26 -3.35 -9.26 -22.99
N GLU A 27 -3.18 -9.77 -24.20
CA GLU A 27 -4.27 -9.97 -25.14
C GLU A 27 -4.88 -11.34 -24.87
N TYR A 28 -6.06 -11.33 -24.28
CA TYR A 28 -6.79 -12.54 -23.94
C TYR A 28 -7.37 -13.22 -25.18
N MET A 29 -7.32 -14.55 -25.17
CA MET A 29 -7.97 -15.42 -26.16
C MET A 29 -9.46 -15.08 -26.19
N ARG A 30 -9.99 -14.97 -27.41
CA ARG A 30 -11.40 -14.69 -27.68
C ARG A 30 -11.79 -15.60 -28.83
N ARG A 31 -12.47 -16.69 -28.49
CA ARG A 31 -12.93 -17.67 -29.46
C ARG A 31 -14.12 -17.12 -30.22
N PHE A 32 -14.14 -17.39 -31.52
CA PHE A 32 -15.33 -17.16 -32.32
C PHE A 32 -16.45 -18.07 -31.82
N ASP A 33 -17.64 -17.50 -31.66
CA ASP A 33 -18.86 -18.21 -31.29
C ASP A 33 -20.05 -17.51 -31.95
N GLU A 34 -21.20 -18.17 -31.94
CA GLU A 34 -22.43 -17.61 -32.50
C GLU A 34 -22.81 -16.30 -31.80
N SER A 35 -23.19 -15.30 -32.59
CA SER A 35 -23.59 -14.01 -32.05
C SER A 35 -24.99 -14.09 -31.45
N ILE A 36 -25.14 -13.66 -30.20
CA ILE A 36 -26.42 -13.63 -29.50
C ILE A 36 -27.12 -12.31 -29.82
N SER A 37 -28.39 -12.37 -30.25
CA SER A 37 -29.21 -11.18 -30.45
C SER A 37 -29.73 -10.66 -29.11
N LEU A 38 -29.43 -9.40 -28.77
CA LEU A 38 -29.95 -8.71 -27.59
C LEU A 38 -31.23 -7.91 -27.89
N GLY A 39 -31.80 -8.08 -29.09
CA GLY A 39 -32.91 -7.27 -29.60
C GLY A 39 -32.48 -5.89 -30.13
N ARG A 40 -33.35 -5.25 -30.93
CA ARG A 40 -33.13 -3.93 -31.58
C ARG A 40 -31.91 -3.88 -32.53
N ASP A 41 -31.78 -4.87 -33.42
CA ASP A 41 -30.66 -4.99 -34.39
C ASP A 41 -29.25 -5.00 -33.76
N ARG A 42 -29.14 -5.44 -32.50
CA ARG A 42 -27.85 -5.55 -31.82
C ARG A 42 -27.54 -7.01 -31.56
N SER A 43 -26.57 -7.54 -32.30
CA SER A 43 -25.92 -8.80 -32.00
C SER A 43 -24.65 -8.56 -31.20
N VAL A 44 -24.40 -9.42 -30.22
CA VAL A 44 -23.22 -9.39 -29.36
C VAL A 44 -22.54 -10.74 -29.40
N ASP A 45 -21.22 -10.72 -29.51
CA ASP A 45 -20.36 -11.89 -29.52
C ASP A 45 -19.23 -11.73 -28.48
N ASN A 46 -18.35 -12.73 -28.40
CA ASN A 46 -17.23 -12.76 -27.45
C ASN A 46 -16.25 -11.58 -27.59
N ARG A 47 -16.31 -10.79 -28.67
CA ARG A 47 -15.50 -9.57 -28.81
C ARG A 47 -15.94 -8.47 -27.87
N TRP A 48 -17.17 -8.52 -27.37
CA TRP A 48 -17.78 -7.53 -26.48
C TRP A 48 -17.75 -7.93 -25.00
N VAL A 49 -17.44 -9.19 -24.72
CA VAL A 49 -17.44 -9.76 -23.36
C VAL A 49 -16.09 -9.52 -22.67
N VAL A 50 -16.09 -9.18 -21.38
CA VAL A 50 -14.85 -9.16 -20.60
C VAL A 50 -14.53 -10.60 -20.19
N PRO A 51 -13.31 -11.12 -20.45
CA PRO A 51 -12.93 -12.47 -20.02
C PRO A 51 -13.26 -12.69 -18.55
N TYR A 52 -13.73 -13.90 -18.23
CA TYR A 52 -14.15 -14.27 -16.89
C TYR A 52 -13.76 -15.72 -16.63
N ASN A 53 -13.62 -16.06 -15.34
CA ASN A 53 -13.49 -17.43 -14.92
C ASN A 53 -14.89 -17.97 -14.58
N PRO A 54 -15.42 -18.98 -15.30
CA PRO A 54 -16.77 -19.50 -15.08
C PRO A 54 -17.00 -20.01 -13.66
N TRP A 55 -16.00 -20.67 -13.07
CA TRP A 55 -16.10 -21.19 -11.70
C TRP A 55 -16.20 -20.07 -10.66
N LEU A 56 -15.41 -19.01 -10.81
CA LEU A 56 -15.47 -17.85 -9.92
C LEU A 56 -16.78 -17.08 -10.06
N LEU A 57 -17.26 -16.93 -11.30
CA LEU A 57 -18.54 -16.28 -11.59
C LEU A 57 -19.69 -17.04 -10.92
N LEU A 58 -19.75 -18.36 -11.09
CA LEU A 58 -20.78 -19.20 -10.49
C LEU A 58 -20.67 -19.27 -8.95
N LYS A 59 -19.45 -19.33 -8.41
CA LYS A 59 -19.24 -19.43 -6.96
C LYS A 59 -19.65 -18.18 -6.20
N TYR A 60 -19.40 -17.00 -6.77
CA TYR A 60 -19.61 -15.72 -6.08
C TYR A 60 -20.72 -14.86 -6.68
N ASP A 61 -21.45 -15.37 -7.67
CA ASP A 61 -22.52 -14.69 -8.40
C ASP A 61 -22.15 -13.26 -8.85
N CYS A 62 -20.88 -13.08 -9.26
CA CYS A 62 -20.37 -11.80 -9.71
C CYS A 62 -19.24 -11.94 -10.72
N HIS A 63 -19.07 -10.93 -11.58
CA HIS A 63 -17.95 -10.89 -12.51
C HIS A 63 -16.66 -10.54 -11.77
N ILE A 64 -15.74 -11.51 -11.70
CA ILE A 64 -14.43 -11.35 -11.08
C ILE A 64 -13.38 -11.23 -12.19
N ASN A 65 -12.70 -10.09 -12.23
CA ASN A 65 -11.60 -9.85 -13.14
C ASN A 65 -10.34 -10.61 -12.64
N VAL A 66 -9.82 -11.53 -13.44
CA VAL A 66 -8.61 -12.30 -13.12
C VAL A 66 -7.49 -11.91 -14.07
N GLU A 67 -6.39 -11.38 -13.52
CA GLU A 67 -5.23 -10.94 -14.28
C GLU A 67 -3.98 -11.75 -13.90
N ILE A 68 -3.21 -12.14 -14.91
CA ILE A 68 -1.93 -12.82 -14.71
C ILE A 68 -0.85 -11.74 -14.53
N CYS A 69 -0.25 -11.69 -13.34
CA CYS A 69 0.69 -10.65 -12.92
C CYS A 69 2.16 -11.06 -13.12
N ILE A 70 2.58 -11.36 -14.35
CA ILE A 70 3.98 -11.77 -14.63
C ILE A 70 4.89 -10.55 -14.93
N SER A 71 4.33 -9.41 -15.37
CA SER A 71 5.14 -8.24 -15.74
C SER A 71 5.41 -7.29 -14.56
N ILE A 72 6.55 -6.58 -14.61
CA ILE A 72 6.93 -5.54 -13.64
C ILE A 72 5.86 -4.43 -13.57
N LYS A 73 5.18 -4.13 -14.70
CA LYS A 73 4.07 -3.16 -14.75
C LYS A 73 2.86 -3.62 -13.92
N ASN A 74 2.56 -4.92 -13.90
CA ASN A 74 1.46 -5.48 -13.10
C ASN A 74 1.79 -5.50 -11.61
N ASN A 75 3.05 -5.75 -11.24
CA ASN A 75 3.50 -5.55 -9.85
C ASN A 75 3.36 -4.09 -9.43
N LYS A 76 3.86 -3.14 -10.23
CA LYS A 76 3.65 -1.71 -9.96
C LYS A 76 2.16 -1.36 -9.82
N TYR A 77 1.30 -2.00 -10.61
CA TYR A 77 -0.14 -1.84 -10.52
C TYR A 77 -0.69 -2.37 -9.18
N LEU A 78 -0.33 -3.58 -8.75
CA LEU A 78 -0.71 -4.13 -7.45
C LEU A 78 -0.27 -3.22 -6.29
N TYR A 79 1.01 -2.82 -6.28
CA TYR A 79 1.55 -1.88 -5.31
C TYR A 79 0.80 -0.55 -5.35
N LYS A 80 0.44 -0.03 -6.53
CA LYS A 80 -0.39 1.18 -6.63
C LYS A 80 -1.72 1.02 -5.91
N TYR A 81 -2.40 -0.13 -5.96
CA TYR A 81 -3.68 -0.33 -5.26
C TYR A 81 -3.52 -0.59 -3.77
N VAL A 82 -2.49 -1.33 -3.37
CA VAL A 82 -2.16 -1.55 -1.95
C VAL A 82 -1.80 -0.23 -1.27
N TYR A 83 -1.03 0.62 -1.94
CA TYR A 83 -0.51 1.88 -1.41
C TYR A 83 -1.27 3.12 -1.91
N LYS A 84 -2.38 2.95 -2.65
CA LYS A 84 -3.19 4.08 -3.16
C LYS A 84 -3.70 4.99 -2.03
N GLY A 85 -3.67 4.46 -0.81
CA GLY A 85 -4.37 5.05 0.31
C GLY A 85 -5.87 4.86 0.16
N PRO A 86 -6.60 5.00 1.26
CA PRO A 86 -8.05 4.97 1.21
C PRO A 86 -8.60 6.24 0.60
N ASP A 87 -9.79 6.15 -0.01
CA ASP A 87 -10.49 7.34 -0.50
C ASP A 87 -10.78 8.28 0.69
N ARG A 88 -10.43 9.55 0.55
CA ARG A 88 -10.65 10.59 1.55
C ARG A 88 -11.66 11.61 1.06
N MET A 89 -12.45 12.14 1.98
CA MET A 89 -13.40 13.22 1.73
C MET A 89 -13.23 14.30 2.80
N ALA A 90 -13.34 15.56 2.41
CA ALA A 90 -13.52 16.64 3.37
C ALA A 90 -15.01 16.76 3.70
N MET A 91 -15.36 16.66 4.98
CA MET A 91 -16.72 16.77 5.47
C MET A 91 -16.85 18.04 6.32
N GLU A 92 -17.82 18.89 6.00
CA GLU A 92 -18.16 20.05 6.83
C GLU A 92 -18.94 19.58 8.08
N VAL A 93 -18.46 19.90 9.27
CA VAL A 93 -19.05 19.45 10.55
C VAL A 93 -19.82 20.55 11.25
N HIS A 94 -19.45 21.83 11.07
CA HIS A 94 -20.09 22.96 11.74
C HIS A 94 -20.45 24.08 10.77
N LYS A 95 -21.72 24.48 10.76
CA LYS A 95 -22.19 25.75 10.14
C LYS A 95 -22.23 26.85 11.19
N GLY A 96 -21.06 27.24 11.69
CA GLY A 96 -20.93 28.35 12.64
C GLY A 96 -20.75 29.69 11.93
N SER A 97 -21.20 30.80 12.56
CA SER A 97 -20.94 32.16 12.05
C SER A 97 -19.48 32.60 12.21
N TYR A 98 -18.67 31.83 12.94
CA TYR A 98 -17.26 32.08 13.19
C TYR A 98 -16.42 31.19 12.25
N MET A 99 -15.71 31.83 11.32
CA MET A 99 -14.97 31.18 10.24
C MET A 99 -13.59 30.69 10.72
N ASP A 100 -13.55 29.53 11.39
CA ASP A 100 -12.31 28.77 11.55
C ASP A 100 -12.33 27.59 10.57
N GLU A 101 -11.62 27.74 9.45
CA GLU A 101 -11.54 26.76 8.37
C GLU A 101 -11.06 25.38 8.86
N VAL A 102 -10.18 25.35 9.88
CA VAL A 102 -9.62 24.11 10.45
C VAL A 102 -10.65 23.36 11.28
N GLN A 103 -11.55 24.08 11.97
CA GLN A 103 -12.64 23.47 12.75
C GLN A 103 -13.88 23.17 11.91
N GLN A 104 -14.02 23.83 10.77
CA GLN A 104 -15.18 23.68 9.89
C GLN A 104 -15.15 22.36 9.11
N TYR A 105 -13.96 21.89 8.72
CA TYR A 105 -13.80 20.70 7.88
C TYR A 105 -13.04 19.58 8.59
N VAL A 106 -13.54 18.35 8.44
CA VAL A 106 -12.86 17.13 8.86
C VAL A 106 -12.40 16.36 7.63
N ASP A 107 -11.12 16.03 7.58
CA ASP A 107 -10.58 15.05 6.63
C ASP A 107 -10.97 13.64 7.07
N ALA A 108 -11.97 13.06 6.39
CA ALA A 108 -12.54 11.77 6.71
C ALA A 108 -12.10 10.70 5.70
N ARG A 109 -11.85 9.50 6.20
CA ARG A 109 -11.53 8.32 5.38
C ARG A 109 -12.82 7.53 5.09
N CYS A 110 -13.08 7.24 3.82
CA CYS A 110 -14.10 6.28 3.42
C CYS A 110 -13.59 4.85 3.70
N ILE A 111 -14.43 4.02 4.32
CA ILE A 111 -14.16 2.60 4.57
C ILE A 111 -15.31 1.77 4.01
N CYS A 112 -15.02 0.55 3.53
CA CYS A 112 -16.06 -0.35 3.05
C CYS A 112 -16.89 -0.91 4.23
N ALA A 113 -18.13 -1.33 3.98
CA ALA A 113 -19.01 -1.91 5.00
C ALA A 113 -18.35 -3.06 5.81
N PRO A 114 -17.62 -4.01 5.19
CA PRO A 114 -16.89 -5.04 5.94
C PRO A 114 -15.80 -4.46 6.86
N GLU A 115 -15.00 -3.50 6.40
CA GLU A 115 -13.98 -2.83 7.23
C GLU A 115 -14.65 -2.08 8.40
N ALA A 116 -15.77 -1.39 8.15
CA ALA A 116 -16.52 -0.68 9.18
C ALA A 116 -17.02 -1.63 10.29
N LEU A 117 -17.64 -2.76 9.92
CA LEU A 117 -18.09 -3.77 10.88
C LEU A 117 -16.92 -4.30 11.71
N TRP A 118 -15.78 -4.63 11.06
CA TRP A 118 -14.58 -5.07 11.76
C TRP A 118 -14.06 -4.03 12.76
N LYS A 119 -14.12 -2.73 12.43
CA LYS A 119 -13.75 -1.63 13.35
C LYS A 119 -14.74 -1.51 14.50
N ILE A 120 -16.04 -1.55 14.22
CA ILE A 120 -17.12 -1.43 15.22
C ILE A 120 -17.01 -2.56 16.25
N PHE A 121 -16.77 -3.79 15.79
CA PHE A 121 -16.60 -4.95 16.66
C PHE A 121 -15.18 -5.08 17.25
N ARG A 122 -14.27 -4.15 16.95
CA ARG A 122 -12.87 -4.15 17.40
C ARG A 122 -12.12 -5.46 17.10
N PHE A 123 -12.43 -6.09 15.97
CA PHE A 123 -11.69 -7.25 15.52
C PHE A 123 -10.28 -6.87 15.07
N THR A 124 -9.33 -7.77 15.32
CA THR A 124 -7.95 -7.60 14.86
C THR A 124 -7.91 -7.64 13.33
N PHE A 125 -7.55 -6.52 12.69
CA PHE A 125 -7.49 -6.39 11.23
C PHE A 125 -6.40 -7.23 10.59
N TYR A 126 -5.25 -7.26 11.24
CA TYR A 126 -4.08 -7.99 10.81
C TYR A 126 -3.26 -8.33 12.05
N ARG A 127 -2.57 -9.47 12.00
CA ARG A 127 -1.51 -9.80 12.94
C ARG A 127 -0.23 -9.80 12.13
N LEU A 128 0.58 -8.76 12.29
CA LEU A 128 1.93 -8.76 11.73
C LEU A 128 2.78 -9.66 12.63
N TYR A 129 3.39 -10.67 12.03
CA TYR A 129 4.38 -11.50 12.70
C TYR A 129 5.63 -11.58 11.82
N PRO A 130 6.79 -11.06 12.29
CA PRO A 130 6.97 -10.32 13.54
C PRO A 130 6.23 -8.97 13.52
N LEU A 131 5.94 -8.43 14.71
CA LEU A 131 5.32 -7.11 14.82
C LEU A 131 6.39 -6.05 14.49
N ILE A 132 6.25 -5.40 13.34
CA ILE A 132 7.18 -4.37 12.89
C ILE A 132 6.55 -3.01 13.14
N GLU A 133 7.11 -2.26 14.09
CA GLU A 133 6.79 -0.84 14.29
C GLU A 133 7.91 0.04 13.75
N ARG A 134 7.53 1.14 13.09
CA ARG A 134 8.50 2.10 12.56
C ARG A 134 9.02 2.98 13.69
N LEU A 135 10.29 2.80 14.03
CA LEU A 135 10.98 3.66 15.00
C LEU A 135 11.18 5.06 14.43
N GLN A 136 10.71 6.08 15.15
CA GLN A 136 10.88 7.48 14.78
C GLN A 136 12.28 7.96 15.16
N ILE A 137 13.18 8.03 14.17
CA ILE A 137 14.55 8.50 14.38
C ILE A 137 14.61 10.03 14.32
N HIS A 138 15.28 10.65 15.28
CA HIS A 138 15.54 12.09 15.33
C HIS A 138 16.92 12.35 15.95
N LEU A 139 17.46 13.56 15.80
CA LEU A 139 18.69 13.98 16.47
C LEU A 139 18.43 14.34 17.95
N PRO A 140 19.47 14.42 18.80
CA PRO A 140 19.33 14.87 20.18
C PRO A 140 18.60 16.21 20.23
N ASN A 141 17.56 16.33 21.06
CA ASN A 141 16.71 17.53 21.22
C ASN A 141 15.95 18.03 19.96
N HIS A 142 15.92 17.24 18.88
CA HIS A 142 15.18 17.56 17.64
C HIS A 142 13.89 16.72 17.50
N HIS A 143 13.32 16.27 18.61
CA HIS A 143 12.04 15.58 18.60
C HIS A 143 10.89 16.58 18.63
N GLN A 144 9.75 16.20 18.04
CA GLN A 144 8.58 17.05 18.03
C GLN A 144 7.84 16.96 19.37
N VAL A 145 7.59 18.11 19.99
CA VAL A 145 6.73 18.23 21.19
C VAL A 145 5.43 18.93 20.79
N ARG A 146 4.29 18.36 21.19
CA ARG A 146 2.97 18.98 21.00
C ARG A 146 2.56 19.66 22.30
N PHE A 147 2.09 20.89 22.19
CA PHE A 147 1.59 21.68 23.31
C PHE A 147 0.37 22.49 22.85
N TYR A 148 -0.40 22.98 23.82
CA TYR A 148 -1.55 23.84 23.58
C TYR A 148 -1.20 25.31 23.80
N ASP A 149 -1.90 26.21 23.13
CA ASP A 149 -1.63 27.66 23.17
C ASP A 149 -1.66 28.27 24.57
N HIS A 150 -2.47 27.70 25.47
CA HIS A 150 -2.59 28.17 26.86
C HIS A 150 -1.47 27.67 27.78
N GLN A 151 -0.59 26.78 27.32
CA GLN A 151 0.48 26.21 28.12
C GLN A 151 1.74 27.07 28.05
N ARG A 152 2.38 27.32 29.19
CA ARG A 152 3.68 28.00 29.22
C ARG A 152 4.76 27.05 28.73
N ILE A 153 5.60 27.54 27.82
CA ILE A 153 6.71 26.77 27.24
C ILE A 153 7.62 26.16 28.31
N LYS A 154 7.88 26.90 29.41
CA LYS A 154 8.71 26.40 30.53
C LYS A 154 8.11 25.14 31.17
N ASP A 155 6.81 25.12 31.40
CA ASP A 155 6.13 23.98 32.03
C ASP A 155 6.09 22.78 31.08
N VAL A 156 5.94 23.02 29.78
CA VAL A 156 6.02 22.00 28.73
C VAL A 156 7.41 21.37 28.67
N LEU A 157 8.48 22.18 28.70
CA LEU A 157 9.86 21.68 28.65
C LEU A 157 10.27 20.97 29.94
N ASN A 158 9.77 21.41 31.09
CA ASN A 158 10.04 20.78 32.39
C ASN A 158 9.30 19.44 32.57
N ASN A 159 8.35 19.11 31.71
CA ASN A 159 7.63 17.85 31.79
C ASN A 159 8.49 16.69 31.25
N GLU A 160 8.87 15.78 32.15
CA GLU A 160 9.68 14.60 31.84
C GLU A 160 9.05 13.71 30.75
N ARG A 161 7.73 13.73 30.58
CA ARG A 161 7.08 12.94 29.50
C ARG A 161 7.45 13.46 28.12
N ASN A 162 7.71 14.75 27.98
CA ASN A 162 8.00 15.35 26.68
C ASN A 162 9.42 15.01 26.19
N SER A 163 10.35 14.71 27.11
CA SER A 163 11.70 14.25 26.74
C SER A 163 11.75 12.76 26.36
N LYS A 164 10.71 11.98 26.70
CA LYS A 164 10.64 10.54 26.42
C LYS A 164 10.00 10.29 25.05
N THR A 165 10.84 10.00 24.08
CA THR A 165 10.43 9.51 22.76
C THR A 165 10.59 8.00 22.64
N MET A 166 9.95 7.38 21.64
CA MET A 166 10.13 5.97 21.31
C MET A 166 11.62 5.62 21.13
N LEU A 167 12.40 6.50 20.48
CA LEU A 167 13.84 6.31 20.29
C LEU A 167 14.62 6.35 21.62
N THR A 168 14.35 7.34 22.48
CA THR A 168 15.06 7.44 23.76
C THR A 168 14.76 6.26 24.68
N GLN A 169 13.52 5.78 24.68
CA GLN A 169 13.13 4.61 25.47
C GLN A 169 13.67 3.32 24.86
N PHE A 170 13.76 3.23 23.53
CA PHE A 170 14.43 2.13 22.83
C PHE A 170 15.91 2.03 23.24
N PHE A 171 16.64 3.15 23.26
CA PHE A 171 18.01 3.19 23.77
C PHE A 171 18.11 2.75 25.23
N ALA A 172 17.24 3.28 26.10
CA ALA A 172 17.21 2.91 27.51
C ALA A 172 16.91 1.42 27.73
N LEU A 173 16.05 0.83 26.89
CA LEU A 173 15.72 -0.59 26.92
C LEU A 173 16.92 -1.43 26.46
N ASN A 174 17.57 -1.06 25.36
CA ASN A 174 18.73 -1.79 24.83
C ASN A 174 19.93 -1.79 25.79
N ILE A 175 20.07 -0.75 26.61
CA ILE A 175 21.08 -0.71 27.69
C ILE A 175 20.75 -1.70 28.81
N ARG A 176 19.46 -1.89 29.12
CA ARG A 176 19.00 -2.72 30.25
C ARG A 176 18.88 -4.19 29.89
N ASP A 177 18.48 -4.50 28.65
CA ASP A 177 18.20 -5.86 28.20
C ASP A 177 19.48 -6.57 27.71
N PRO A 178 19.92 -7.67 28.35
CA PRO A 178 21.08 -8.43 27.90
C PRO A 178 20.94 -9.00 26.49
N GLN A 179 19.73 -9.25 26.00
CA GLN A 179 19.50 -9.78 24.64
C GLN A 179 19.60 -8.70 23.56
N ALA A 180 19.52 -7.42 23.92
CA ALA A 180 19.57 -6.29 23.00
C ALA A 180 20.95 -5.60 22.95
N ARG A 181 22.01 -6.25 23.43
CA ARG A 181 23.38 -5.68 23.48
C ARG A 181 23.96 -5.31 22.12
N ASN A 182 23.48 -5.95 21.06
CA ASN A 182 23.87 -5.64 19.68
C ASN A 182 22.96 -4.58 19.03
N CYS A 183 22.01 -4.02 19.78
CA CYS A 183 21.12 -2.97 19.30
C CYS A 183 21.65 -1.59 19.70
N PRO A 184 21.24 -0.52 18.98
CA PRO A 184 21.70 0.83 19.28
C PRO A 184 21.34 1.30 20.68
N THR A 185 22.32 1.84 21.41
CA THR A 185 22.15 2.35 22.79
C THR A 185 22.24 3.88 22.88
N SER A 186 22.64 4.56 21.81
CA SER A 186 22.75 6.02 21.76
C SER A 186 22.70 6.54 20.32
N TRP A 187 22.58 7.86 20.17
CA TRP A 187 22.75 8.52 18.87
C TRP A 187 24.15 8.35 18.30
N GLU A 188 25.17 8.29 19.15
CA GLU A 188 26.56 8.05 18.72
C GLU A 188 26.69 6.66 18.12
N TYR A 189 26.08 5.64 18.74
CA TYR A 189 26.01 4.30 18.17
C TYR A 189 25.32 4.31 16.80
N LEU A 190 24.26 5.11 16.62
CA LEU A 190 23.62 5.24 15.31
C LEU A 190 24.47 5.98 14.27
N LEU A 191 25.46 6.77 14.68
CA LEU A 191 26.34 7.54 13.78
C LEU A 191 27.70 6.87 13.58
N ILE A 192 28.04 5.87 14.40
CA ILE A 192 29.30 5.14 14.36
C ILE A 192 29.00 3.72 13.93
N ASN A 193 29.42 3.35 12.72
CA ASN A 193 29.32 1.97 12.24
C ASN A 193 30.74 1.44 11.97
N ASP A 194 31.12 0.33 12.60
CA ASP A 194 32.44 -0.32 12.45
C ASP A 194 33.65 0.65 12.57
N GLY A 195 33.57 1.62 13.49
CA GLY A 195 34.65 2.60 13.71
C GLY A 195 34.66 3.79 12.75
N THR A 196 33.73 3.86 11.80
CA THR A 196 33.55 5.02 10.92
C THR A 196 32.44 5.94 11.43
N THR A 197 32.76 7.23 11.59
CA THR A 197 31.78 8.24 12.03
C THR A 197 31.13 8.88 10.81
N PHE A 198 29.80 8.82 10.75
CA PHE A 198 29.02 9.43 9.67
C PHE A 198 28.56 10.84 10.07
N ASN A 199 28.58 11.75 9.10
CA ASN A 199 28.12 13.13 9.32
C ASN A 199 26.59 13.27 9.39
N THR A 200 25.84 12.24 9.00
CA THR A 200 24.38 12.24 9.00
C THR A 200 23.86 10.85 9.36
N LEU A 201 22.74 10.80 10.10
CA LEU A 201 22.05 9.55 10.43
C LEU A 201 21.66 8.78 9.17
N LYS A 202 21.22 9.47 8.12
CA LYS A 202 20.83 8.85 6.85
C LYS A 202 21.95 7.98 6.27
N LYS A 203 23.17 8.54 6.15
CA LYS A 203 24.32 7.80 5.60
C LYS A 203 24.72 6.62 6.49
N SER A 204 24.67 6.81 7.81
CA SER A 204 24.99 5.75 8.76
C SER A 204 24.02 4.57 8.61
N VAL A 205 22.72 4.87 8.63
CA VAL A 205 21.63 3.89 8.53
C VAL A 205 21.61 3.20 7.15
N GLU A 206 21.96 3.92 6.08
CA GLU A 206 22.19 3.33 4.74
C GLU A 206 23.38 2.35 4.75
N ASN A 207 24.50 2.72 5.39
CA ASN A 207 25.70 1.87 5.48
C ASN A 207 25.49 0.64 6.38
N SER A 208 24.70 0.77 7.45
CA SER A 208 24.32 -0.35 8.33
C SER A 208 23.29 -1.29 7.72
N GLY A 209 22.75 -0.99 6.53
CA GLY A 209 21.68 -1.77 5.90
C GLY A 209 20.31 -1.61 6.58
N PHE A 210 20.16 -0.66 7.51
CA PHE A 210 18.87 -0.34 8.15
C PHE A 210 17.97 0.52 7.26
N LEU A 211 18.54 1.22 6.27
CA LEU A 211 17.79 1.89 5.21
C LEU A 211 17.96 1.06 3.94
N GLU A 212 16.97 0.24 3.64
CA GLU A 212 16.98 -0.53 2.40
C GLU A 212 16.92 0.43 1.21
N THR A 213 17.90 0.31 0.31
CA THR A 213 17.86 1.04 -0.96
C THR A 213 16.67 0.52 -1.78
N ASN A 214 16.16 1.32 -2.74
CA ASN A 214 15.02 0.97 -3.61
C ASN A 214 15.19 -0.34 -4.46
N HIS A 215 16.21 -1.15 -4.19
CA HIS A 215 16.50 -2.42 -4.84
C HIS A 215 15.67 -3.59 -4.32
N ASN A 216 15.00 -3.49 -3.17
CA ASN A 216 14.11 -4.56 -2.67
C ASN A 216 13.04 -4.99 -3.68
N ILE A 217 12.55 -4.04 -4.49
CA ILE A 217 11.60 -4.36 -5.56
C ILE A 217 12.29 -5.28 -6.58
N ARG A 218 13.56 -5.03 -6.93
CA ARG A 218 14.33 -5.88 -7.83
C ARG A 218 14.62 -7.25 -7.20
N ASP A 219 14.98 -7.31 -5.93
CA ASP A 219 15.31 -8.58 -5.26
C ASP A 219 14.05 -9.44 -5.07
N CYS A 220 12.92 -8.84 -4.68
CA CYS A 220 11.62 -9.50 -4.64
C CYS A 220 11.15 -9.97 -6.03
N LEU A 221 11.45 -9.21 -7.08
CA LEU A 221 11.18 -9.63 -8.47
C LEU A 221 12.05 -10.83 -8.88
N VAL A 222 13.33 -10.88 -8.49
CA VAL A 222 14.22 -12.03 -8.73
C VAL A 222 13.69 -13.27 -8.00
N GLU A 223 13.30 -13.14 -6.74
CA GLU A 223 12.71 -14.25 -5.98
C GLU A 223 11.41 -14.77 -6.63
N ALA A 224 10.53 -13.87 -7.05
CA ALA A 224 9.28 -14.22 -7.73
C ALA A 224 9.50 -14.95 -9.07
N THR A 225 10.63 -14.74 -9.75
CA THR A 225 10.96 -15.51 -10.97
C THR A 225 11.25 -16.99 -10.70
N GLY A 226 11.64 -17.35 -9.47
CA GLY A 226 11.86 -18.74 -9.05
C GLY A 226 10.57 -19.47 -8.63
N LEU A 227 9.50 -18.74 -8.34
CA LEU A 227 8.22 -19.29 -7.88
C LEU A 227 7.37 -19.77 -9.07
N ARG A 228 7.36 -21.08 -9.33
CA ARG A 228 6.41 -21.67 -10.30
C ARG A 228 5.00 -21.68 -9.72
N MET A 229 4.09 -20.93 -10.35
CA MET A 229 2.67 -20.99 -10.00
C MET A 229 2.07 -22.38 -10.27
N PRO A 230 1.16 -22.87 -9.41
CA PRO A 230 0.47 -24.15 -9.61
C PRO A 230 -0.24 -24.21 -10.97
N TYR A 231 -0.18 -25.37 -11.62
CA TYR A 231 -0.73 -25.61 -12.95
C TYR A 231 -2.21 -25.22 -13.10
N ALA A 232 -3.00 -25.31 -12.02
CA ALA A 232 -4.42 -24.93 -12.00
C ALA A 232 -4.66 -23.43 -12.30
N LEU A 233 -3.72 -22.54 -11.97
CA LEU A 233 -3.82 -21.10 -12.26
C LEU A 233 -3.31 -20.73 -13.65
N GLN A 234 -2.57 -21.63 -14.31
CA GLN A 234 -2.12 -21.45 -15.69
C GLN A 234 -3.24 -21.75 -16.71
N ARG A 235 -4.23 -22.56 -16.31
CA ARG A 235 -5.44 -22.88 -17.09
C ARG A 235 -6.64 -21.98 -16.76
N LEU A 236 -6.41 -20.69 -16.57
CA LEU A 236 -7.53 -19.76 -16.72
C LEU A 236 -7.88 -19.74 -18.20
N ASP A 237 -9.09 -20.10 -18.59
CA ASP A 237 -9.47 -20.23 -20.01
C ASP A 237 -9.25 -18.96 -20.84
#